data_AF-G0EF46-F1
#
_entry.id   AF-G0EF46-F1
#
_cell.length_a   1.000
_cell.length_b   1.000
_cell.length_c   1.000
_cell.angle_alpha   90.00
_cell.angle_beta   90.00
_cell.angle_gamma   90.00
#
_symmetry.space_group_name_H-M   'P 1'
#
loop_
_entity.id
_entity.type
_entity.pdbx_description
1 polymer ?
#
loop_
_entity_poly.entity_id
_entity_poly.type
_entity_poly.pdbx_seq_one_letter_code
_entity_poly.pdbx_strand_id
1 'polypeptide(L)'
;MPDEGKNCYEMSKKERDELVVKLYKEGVPIDEIAKRACINKATIYLILRRHGIEPMRKRRRSKKLTPEEEEQLVREYMEGVPVQQLLEKYNISTTKLYEILKKHNVPHRSSRRSHSHRRVTPDEIEEIEKLYKQGATVYEIAKKLERPVSTVYAVLRRLGLK
;
A
#
# COMPACT_ATOMS: atom_id res chain seq x y z
N MET A 1 43.35 -22.71 -0.82
CA MET A 1 42.43 -23.63 -0.12
C MET A 1 41.32 -22.79 0.49
N PRO A 2 40.05 -22.93 0.08
CA PRO A 2 38.95 -22.28 0.79
C PRO A 2 38.41 -23.22 1.87
N ASP A 3 38.44 -22.72 3.11
CA ASP A 3 37.89 -23.26 4.35
C ASP A 3 36.75 -24.29 4.17
N GLU A 4 37.00 -25.50 4.70
CA GLU A 4 36.00 -26.53 4.96
C GLU A 4 35.03 -26.03 6.05
N GLY A 5 34.08 -25.19 5.64
CA GLY A 5 32.99 -24.74 6.49
C GLY A 5 32.10 -25.93 6.85
N LYS A 6 32.07 -26.26 8.15
CA LYS A 6 31.18 -27.27 8.75
C LYS A 6 29.77 -27.21 8.14
N ASN A 7 29.23 -28.38 7.81
CA ASN A 7 27.87 -28.54 7.31
C ASN A 7 26.89 -27.86 8.28
N CYS A 8 26.11 -26.89 7.80
CA CYS A 8 25.22 -26.08 8.62
C CYS A 8 24.13 -26.89 9.36
N TYR A 9 23.98 -28.18 9.02
CA TYR A 9 23.06 -29.13 9.67
C TYR A 9 23.68 -29.91 10.84
N GLU A 10 25.00 -29.88 11.05
CA GLU A 10 25.66 -30.59 12.16
C GLU A 10 25.83 -29.73 13.43
N MET A 11 25.54 -28.43 13.34
CA MET A 11 25.71 -27.50 14.45
C MET A 11 24.58 -27.63 15.49
N SER A 12 24.96 -27.84 16.75
CA SER A 12 24.04 -27.81 17.88
C SER A 12 23.35 -26.45 17.98
N LYS A 13 22.15 -26.43 18.59
CA LYS A 13 21.36 -25.21 18.74
C LYS A 13 22.14 -24.09 19.45
N LYS A 14 22.96 -24.43 20.45
CA LYS A 14 23.81 -23.46 21.16
C LYS A 14 24.92 -22.88 20.27
N GLU A 15 25.59 -23.72 19.49
CA GLU A 15 26.68 -23.28 18.60
C GLU A 15 26.17 -22.34 17.50
N ARG A 16 24.95 -22.58 17.00
CA ARG A 16 24.30 -21.69 16.04
C ARG A 16 23.92 -20.35 16.65
N ASP A 17 23.38 -20.36 17.87
CA ASP A 17 23.00 -19.13 18.57
C ASP A 17 24.24 -18.25 18.83
N GLU A 18 25.36 -18.84 19.27
CA GLU A 18 26.63 -18.15 19.47
C GLU A 18 27.24 -17.61 18.18
N LEU A 19 27.21 -18.38 17.09
CA LEU A 19 27.71 -17.95 15.78
C LEU A 19 26.92 -16.73 15.27
N VAL A 20 25.60 -16.75 15.39
CA VAL A 20 24.73 -15.64 14.98
C VAL A 20 25.06 -14.37 15.76
N VAL A 21 25.24 -14.48 17.08
CA VAL A 21 25.58 -13.33 17.94
C VAL A 21 26.96 -12.78 17.59
N LYS A 22 27.94 -13.65 17.34
CA LYS A 22 29.31 -13.24 16.96
C LYS A 22 29.33 -12.50 15.62
N LEU A 23 28.76 -13.09 14.58
CA LEU A 23 28.71 -12.48 13.24
C LEU A 23 27.93 -11.16 13.23
N TYR A 24 26.85 -11.06 14.02
CA TYR A 24 26.09 -9.82 14.15
C TYR A 24 26.89 -8.71 14.84
N LYS A 25 27.66 -9.04 15.89
CA LYS A 25 28.57 -8.09 16.56
C LYS A 25 29.72 -7.62 15.66
N GLU A 26 30.18 -8.49 14.76
CA GLU A 26 31.16 -8.17 13.71
C GLU A 26 30.59 -7.26 12.59
N GLY A 27 29.28 -6.99 12.60
CA GLY A 27 28.63 -6.11 11.62
C GLY A 27 28.27 -6.78 10.30
N VAL A 28 28.35 -8.11 10.23
CA VAL A 28 27.98 -8.89 9.03
C VAL A 28 26.48 -8.70 8.73
N PRO A 29 26.09 -8.49 7.46
CA PRO A 29 24.68 -8.37 7.10
C PRO A 29 23.87 -9.61 7.50
N ILE A 30 22.67 -9.43 8.06
CA ILE A 30 21.76 -10.52 8.46
C ILE A 30 21.48 -11.50 7.31
N ASP A 31 21.42 -10.98 6.07
CA ASP A 31 21.29 -11.80 4.85
C ASP A 31 22.43 -12.81 4.67
N GLU A 32 23.64 -12.43 5.04
CA GLU A 32 24.82 -13.27 4.91
C GLU A 32 24.96 -14.22 6.10
N ILE A 33 24.59 -13.76 7.30
CA ILE A 33 24.46 -14.61 8.50
C ILE A 33 23.43 -15.74 8.24
N ALA A 34 22.30 -15.42 7.61
CA ALA A 34 21.27 -16.40 7.25
C ALA A 34 21.79 -17.49 6.31
N LYS A 35 22.64 -17.11 5.33
CA LYS A 35 23.28 -18.05 4.41
C LYS A 35 24.29 -18.94 5.12
N ARG A 36 25.17 -18.36 5.93
CA ARG A 36 26.22 -19.11 6.65
C ARG A 36 25.67 -20.06 7.71
N ALA A 37 24.64 -19.62 8.44
CA ALA A 37 24.01 -20.43 9.48
C ALA A 37 22.91 -21.36 8.95
N CYS A 38 22.51 -21.26 7.67
CA CYS A 38 21.35 -21.93 7.08
C CYS A 38 20.05 -21.75 7.90
N ILE A 39 19.83 -20.55 8.43
CA ILE A 39 18.72 -20.24 9.33
C ILE A 39 17.89 -19.09 8.75
N ASN A 40 16.56 -19.17 8.91
CA ASN A 40 15.66 -18.10 8.50
C ASN A 40 15.94 -16.81 9.29
N LYS A 41 15.85 -15.65 8.62
CA LYS A 41 15.99 -14.32 9.22
C LYS A 41 15.15 -14.15 10.49
N ALA A 42 13.93 -14.71 10.50
CA ALA A 42 13.05 -14.68 11.67
C ALA A 42 13.70 -15.31 12.91
N THR A 43 14.36 -16.46 12.74
CA THR A 43 15.06 -17.16 13.82
C THR A 43 16.30 -16.40 14.26
N ILE A 44 17.04 -15.76 13.33
CA ILE A 44 18.16 -14.86 13.69
C ILE A 44 17.68 -13.72 14.58
N TYR A 45 16.56 -13.06 14.24
CA TYR A 45 15.98 -12.02 15.08
C TYR A 45 15.55 -12.53 16.46
N LEU A 46 15.05 -13.77 16.56
CA LEU A 46 14.68 -14.39 17.83
C LEU A 46 15.92 -14.66 18.70
N ILE A 47 17.00 -15.18 18.11
CA ILE A 47 18.27 -15.45 18.78
C ILE A 47 18.86 -14.14 19.32
N LEU A 48 18.94 -13.10 18.48
CA LEU A 48 19.46 -11.80 18.88
C LEU A 48 18.65 -11.22 20.06
N ARG A 49 17.32 -11.30 20.00
CA ARG A 49 16.44 -10.88 21.12
C ARG A 49 16.66 -11.68 22.40
N ARG A 50 16.82 -13.00 22.30
CA ARG A 50 17.12 -13.86 23.47
C ARG A 50 18.45 -13.50 24.14
N HIS A 51 19.42 -13.06 23.35
CA HIS A 51 20.71 -12.57 23.84
C HIS A 51 20.72 -11.07 24.21
N GLY A 52 19.55 -10.43 24.31
CA GLY A 52 19.43 -9.03 24.70
C GLY A 52 19.91 -8.02 23.65
N ILE A 53 20.11 -8.46 22.41
CA ILE A 53 20.52 -7.62 21.29
C ILE A 53 19.27 -7.23 20.53
N GLU A 54 18.85 -5.97 20.64
CA GLU A 54 17.78 -5.47 19.79
C GLU A 54 18.30 -5.32 18.34
N PRO A 55 17.76 -6.10 17.39
CA PRO A 55 18.21 -6.01 16.02
C PRO A 55 17.87 -4.62 15.47
N MET A 56 18.90 -3.92 15.02
CA MET A 56 18.79 -2.55 14.54
C MET A 56 17.96 -2.58 13.26
N ARG A 57 16.71 -2.14 13.33
CA ARG A 57 15.86 -2.01 12.14
C ARG A 57 16.50 -0.94 11.25
N LYS A 58 17.20 -1.37 10.19
CA LYS A 58 17.55 -0.46 9.09
C LYS A 58 16.22 0.03 8.50
N ARG A 59 15.76 1.20 8.96
CA ARG A 59 14.73 1.97 8.25
C ARG A 59 15.27 2.14 6.84
N ARG A 60 14.55 1.63 5.83
CA ARG A 60 14.83 1.97 4.45
C ARG A 60 14.80 3.50 4.39
N ARG A 61 15.97 4.13 4.28
CA ARG A 61 16.03 5.59 4.11
C ARG A 61 15.36 5.86 2.78
N SER A 62 14.19 6.47 2.81
CA SER A 62 13.58 7.04 1.62
C SER A 62 14.61 7.96 0.98
N LYS A 63 14.83 7.85 -0.34
CA LYS A 63 15.66 8.81 -1.07
C LYS A 63 15.14 10.21 -0.73
N LYS A 64 16.03 11.10 -0.28
CA LYS A 64 15.69 12.52 -0.11
C LYS A 64 15.74 13.13 -1.49
N LEU A 65 14.60 13.59 -1.99
CA LEU A 65 14.58 14.41 -3.19
C LEU A 65 15.16 15.79 -2.86
N THR A 66 15.90 16.37 -3.79
CA THR A 66 16.27 17.78 -3.71
C THR A 66 15.02 18.65 -3.89
N PRO A 67 15.01 19.92 -3.43
CA PRO A 67 13.91 20.83 -3.67
C PRO A 67 13.58 20.99 -5.16
N GLU A 68 14.60 20.94 -6.02
CA GLU A 68 14.46 21.01 -7.48
C GLU A 68 13.73 19.78 -8.05
N GLU A 69 14.07 18.58 -7.57
CA GLU A 69 13.37 17.34 -7.94
C GLU A 69 11.91 17.36 -7.46
N GLU A 70 11.62 17.94 -6.28
CA GLU A 70 10.25 18.11 -5.77
C GLU A 70 9.42 19.04 -6.67
N GLU A 71 9.97 20.18 -7.07
CA GLU A 71 9.30 21.10 -7.98
C GLU A 71 9.05 20.50 -9.36
N GLN A 72 10.04 19.81 -9.92
CA GLN A 72 9.89 19.15 -11.22
C GLN A 72 8.82 18.05 -11.16
N LEU A 73 8.81 17.26 -10.09
CA LEU A 73 7.79 16.25 -9.85
C LEU A 73 6.39 16.87 -9.75
N VAL A 74 6.26 18.03 -9.10
CA VAL A 74 4.98 18.76 -9.00
C VAL A 74 4.53 19.26 -10.37
N ARG A 75 5.44 19.80 -11.20
CA ARG A 75 5.14 20.24 -12.57
C ARG A 75 4.68 19.08 -13.44
N GLU A 76 5.42 17.98 -13.48
CA GLU A 76 5.03 16.78 -14.24
C GLU A 76 3.71 16.18 -13.72
N TYR A 77 3.46 16.31 -12.41
CA TYR A 77 2.17 15.96 -11.82
C TYR A 77 1.04 16.91 -12.25
N MET A 78 1.28 18.19 -12.48
CA MET A 78 0.26 19.10 -13.02
C MET A 78 0.01 18.89 -14.51
N GLU A 79 1.07 18.56 -15.26
CA GLU A 79 1.01 18.25 -16.71
C GLU A 79 0.23 16.97 -17.04
N GLY A 80 -0.03 16.14 -16.04
CA GLY A 80 -0.89 14.97 -16.20
C GLY A 80 -0.15 13.64 -16.23
N VAL A 81 1.18 13.63 -16.03
CA VAL A 81 1.98 12.39 -16.04
C VAL A 81 1.41 11.36 -15.05
N PRO A 82 1.27 10.07 -15.42
CA PRO A 82 0.74 9.05 -14.54
C PRO A 82 1.57 8.90 -13.27
N VAL A 83 0.89 8.75 -12.13
CA VAL A 83 1.55 8.56 -10.82
C VAL A 83 2.58 7.43 -10.85
N GLN A 84 2.26 6.29 -11.46
CA GLN A 84 3.19 5.15 -11.54
C GLN A 84 4.52 5.52 -12.23
N GLN A 85 4.46 6.28 -13.32
CA GLN A 85 5.67 6.73 -14.03
C GLN A 85 6.50 7.70 -13.18
N LEU A 86 5.85 8.58 -12.41
CA LEU A 86 6.54 9.46 -11.47
C LEU A 86 7.24 8.68 -10.34
N LEU A 87 6.60 7.64 -9.80
CA LEU A 87 7.20 6.81 -8.75
C LEU A 87 8.45 6.10 -9.23
N GLU A 88 8.42 5.56 -10.46
CA GLU A 88 9.57 4.90 -11.08
C GLU A 88 10.68 5.89 -11.41
N LYS A 89 10.35 7.01 -12.06
CA LYS A 89 11.30 8.04 -12.48
C LYS A 89 12.07 8.65 -11.30
N TYR A 90 11.37 8.95 -10.22
CA TYR A 90 11.96 9.56 -9.03
C TYR A 90 12.41 8.53 -7.97
N ASN A 91 12.11 7.24 -8.19
CA ASN A 91 12.36 6.14 -7.26
C ASN A 91 11.84 6.43 -5.83
N ILE A 92 10.59 6.88 -5.74
CA ILE A 92 9.93 7.26 -4.49
C ILE A 92 8.72 6.38 -4.20
N SER A 93 8.30 6.34 -2.93
CA SER A 93 7.06 5.69 -2.53
C SER A 93 5.85 6.57 -2.82
N THR A 94 4.67 5.94 -2.97
CA THR A 94 3.38 6.63 -3.07
C THR A 94 3.15 7.60 -1.92
N THR A 95 3.48 7.20 -0.70
CA THR A 95 3.38 8.07 0.49
C THR A 95 4.22 9.34 0.32
N LYS A 96 5.46 9.20 -0.17
CA LYS A 96 6.36 10.34 -0.34
C LYS A 96 5.87 11.30 -1.42
N LEU A 97 5.34 10.78 -2.53
CA LEU A 97 4.72 11.58 -3.58
C LEU A 97 3.59 12.46 -3.00
N TYR A 98 2.66 11.86 -2.25
CA TYR A 98 1.55 12.61 -1.67
C TYR A 98 1.97 13.58 -0.56
N GLU A 99 3.03 13.28 0.19
CA GLU A 99 3.64 14.25 1.12
C GLU A 99 4.18 15.49 0.39
N ILE A 100 4.89 15.29 -0.73
CA ILE A 100 5.42 16.39 -1.56
C ILE A 100 4.25 17.21 -2.13
N LEU A 101 3.24 16.55 -2.72
CA LEU A 101 2.06 17.24 -3.24
C LEU A 101 1.34 18.05 -2.15
N LYS A 102 1.21 17.50 -0.94
CA LYS A 102 0.63 18.21 0.21
C LYS A 102 1.48 19.42 0.63
N LYS A 103 2.80 19.27 0.67
CA LYS A 103 3.74 20.35 0.99
C LYS A 103 3.63 21.52 -0.01
N HIS A 104 3.41 21.22 -1.28
CA HIS A 104 3.21 22.20 -2.34
C HIS A 104 1.73 22.62 -2.54
N ASN A 105 0.83 22.27 -1.61
CA ASN A 105 -0.62 22.58 -1.69
C ASN A 105 -1.31 22.11 -2.99
N VAL A 106 -0.83 21.04 -3.60
CA VAL A 106 -1.40 20.47 -4.82
C VAL A 106 -2.51 19.48 -4.45
N PRO A 107 -3.75 19.69 -4.93
CA PRO A 107 -4.83 18.76 -4.66
C PRO A 107 -4.54 17.41 -5.32
N HIS A 108 -4.96 16.34 -4.67
CA HIS A 108 -4.86 15.02 -5.28
C HIS A 108 -5.74 15.01 -6.53
N ARG A 109 -5.18 14.59 -7.67
CA ARG A 109 -5.97 14.21 -8.83
C ARG A 109 -6.91 13.10 -8.37
N SER A 110 -8.15 13.48 -8.13
CA SER A 110 -9.23 12.56 -7.79
C SER A 110 -9.11 11.40 -8.74
N SER A 111 -8.91 10.20 -8.19
CA SER A 111 -8.90 8.99 -8.99
C SER A 111 -10.11 9.06 -9.91
N ARG A 112 -9.87 9.04 -11.23
CA ARG A 112 -10.92 8.89 -12.24
C ARG A 112 -11.67 7.57 -12.12
N ARG A 113 -11.47 6.79 -11.05
CA ARG A 113 -12.60 6.08 -10.39
C ARG A 113 -13.55 7.10 -9.76
N SER A 114 -13.97 8.07 -10.57
CA SER A 114 -15.21 8.74 -10.33
C SER A 114 -16.21 7.60 -10.37
N HIS A 115 -16.75 7.28 -9.20
CA HIS A 115 -17.96 6.49 -9.08
C HIS A 115 -19.15 7.28 -9.68
N SER A 116 -18.95 8.07 -10.74
CA SER A 116 -19.93 8.89 -11.45
C SER A 116 -21.11 8.02 -11.86
N HIS A 117 -20.83 6.83 -12.42
CA HIS A 117 -21.85 5.85 -12.77
C HIS A 117 -22.54 5.21 -11.54
N ARG A 118 -22.01 5.37 -10.32
CA ARG A 118 -22.65 4.92 -9.07
C ARG A 118 -23.28 6.07 -8.26
N ARG A 119 -23.06 7.33 -8.65
CA ARG A 119 -23.68 8.48 -8.02
C ARG A 119 -24.98 8.74 -8.74
N VAL A 120 -26.07 8.35 -8.09
CA VAL A 120 -27.41 8.78 -8.46
C VAL A 120 -27.48 10.28 -8.22
N THR A 121 -27.89 11.05 -9.23
CA THR A 121 -28.09 12.50 -9.07
C THR A 121 -29.29 12.76 -8.16
N PRO A 122 -29.38 13.94 -7.52
CA PRO A 122 -30.56 14.31 -6.75
C PRO A 122 -31.85 14.22 -7.58
N ASP A 123 -31.81 14.63 -8.85
CA ASP A 123 -32.95 14.56 -9.76
C ASP A 123 -33.41 13.11 -10.02
N GLU A 124 -32.45 12.19 -10.21
CA GLU A 124 -32.74 10.75 -10.37
C GLU A 124 -33.37 10.17 -9.09
N ILE A 125 -32.99 10.65 -7.89
CA ILE A 125 -33.58 10.20 -6.62
C ILE A 125 -35.05 10.63 -6.52
N GLU A 126 -35.37 11.87 -6.88
CA GLU A 126 -36.75 12.37 -6.89
C GLU A 126 -37.62 11.63 -7.91
N GLU A 127 -37.07 11.32 -9.09
CA GLU A 127 -37.80 10.55 -10.10
C GLU A 127 -38.03 9.09 -9.66
N ILE A 128 -37.05 8.45 -9.00
CA ILE A 128 -37.24 7.13 -8.38
C ILE A 128 -38.36 7.17 -7.33
N GLU A 129 -38.36 8.17 -6.45
CA GLU A 129 -39.39 8.33 -5.42
C GLU A 129 -40.78 8.52 -6.03
N LYS A 130 -40.90 9.39 -7.03
CA LYS A 130 -42.16 9.68 -7.72
C LYS A 130 -42.72 8.45 -8.41
N LEU A 131 -41.88 7.74 -9.18
CA LEU A 131 -42.31 6.54 -9.89
C LEU A 131 -42.71 5.41 -8.93
N TYR A 132 -42.00 5.27 -7.80
CA TYR A 132 -42.35 4.29 -6.78
C TYR A 132 -43.68 4.62 -6.08
N LYS A 133 -43.93 5.89 -5.75
CA LYS A 133 -45.23 6.35 -5.21
C LYS A 133 -46.38 6.19 -6.21
N GLN A 134 -46.10 6.24 -7.50
CA GLN A 134 -47.06 5.95 -8.59
C GLN A 134 -47.33 4.45 -8.78
N GLY A 135 -46.67 3.56 -8.02
CA GLY A 135 -46.86 2.12 -8.07
C GLY A 135 -46.00 1.40 -9.12
N ALA A 136 -45.04 2.09 -9.74
CA ALA A 136 -44.11 1.44 -10.67
C ALA A 136 -43.20 0.45 -9.92
N THR A 137 -42.93 -0.68 -10.56
CA THR A 137 -42.05 -1.70 -9.98
C THR A 137 -40.59 -1.24 -10.03
N VAL A 138 -39.78 -1.74 -9.09
CA VAL A 138 -38.33 -1.45 -9.04
C VAL A 138 -37.63 -1.80 -10.36
N TYR A 139 -38.11 -2.83 -11.07
CA TYR A 139 -37.58 -3.24 -12.37
C TYR A 139 -37.91 -2.25 -13.48
N GLU A 140 -39.13 -1.71 -13.52
CA GLU A 140 -39.52 -0.68 -14.50
C GLU A 140 -38.74 0.62 -14.28
N ILE A 141 -38.54 1.02 -13.02
CA ILE A 141 -37.75 2.20 -12.65
C ILE A 141 -36.28 2.01 -13.08
N ALA A 142 -35.69 0.85 -12.78
CA ALA A 142 -34.31 0.54 -13.16
C ALA A 142 -34.11 0.55 -14.69
N LYS A 143 -35.07 -0.01 -15.44
CA LYS A 143 -35.06 -0.01 -16.91
C LYS A 143 -35.19 1.40 -17.47
N LYS A 144 -36.08 2.23 -16.90
CA LYS A 144 -36.32 3.60 -17.35
C LYS A 144 -35.11 4.52 -17.13
N LEU A 145 -34.40 4.34 -16.01
CA LEU A 145 -33.23 5.16 -15.66
C LEU A 145 -31.90 4.55 -16.15
N GLU A 146 -31.94 3.44 -16.88
CA GLU A 146 -30.75 2.68 -17.31
C GLU A 146 -29.77 2.39 -16.16
N ARG A 147 -30.32 2.16 -14.96
CA ARG A 147 -29.54 1.91 -13.74
C ARG A 147 -29.64 0.47 -13.29
N PRO A 148 -28.59 -0.08 -12.65
CA PRO A 148 -28.69 -1.36 -11.96
C PRO A 148 -29.83 -1.35 -10.93
N VAL A 149 -30.59 -2.45 -10.86
CA VAL A 149 -31.68 -2.62 -9.89
C VAL A 149 -31.19 -2.41 -8.44
N SER A 150 -29.94 -2.80 -8.16
CA SER A 150 -29.28 -2.58 -6.86
C SER A 150 -29.18 -1.09 -6.49
N THR A 151 -29.00 -0.21 -7.46
CA THR A 151 -28.95 1.25 -7.25
C THR A 151 -30.32 1.79 -6.83
N VAL A 152 -31.39 1.33 -7.48
CA VAL A 152 -32.77 1.74 -7.15
C VAL A 152 -33.15 1.26 -5.74
N TYR A 153 -32.83 0.01 -5.38
CA TYR A 153 -33.02 -0.48 -4.01
C TYR A 153 -32.26 0.33 -2.97
N ALA A 154 -31.01 0.70 -3.25
CA ALA A 154 -30.21 1.51 -2.34
C ALA A 154 -30.82 2.90 -2.10
N VAL A 155 -31.40 3.51 -3.14
CA VAL A 155 -32.10 4.80 -3.04
C VAL A 155 -33.38 4.67 -2.23
N LEU A 156 -34.25 3.69 -2.54
CA LEU A 156 -35.50 3.46 -1.82
C LEU A 156 -35.29 3.16 -0.33
N ARG A 157 -34.24 2.37 0.00
CA ARG A 157 -33.83 2.10 1.38
C ARG A 157 -33.37 3.36 2.11
N ARG A 158 -32.66 4.25 1.41
CA ARG A 158 -32.20 5.54 1.96
C ARG A 158 -33.36 6.51 2.22
N LEU A 159 -34.42 6.41 1.41
CA LEU A 159 -35.66 7.18 1.57
C LEU A 159 -36.64 6.56 2.59
N GLY A 160 -36.34 5.36 3.11
CA GLY A 160 -37.20 4.67 4.08
C GLY A 160 -38.50 4.11 3.48
N LEU A 161 -38.58 3.98 2.15
CA LEU A 161 -39.76 3.52 1.43
C LEU A 161 -39.76 1.99 1.21
N LYS A 162 -38.67 1.32 1.59
CA LYS A 162 -38.49 -0.15 1.53
C LYS A 162 -37.34 -0.64 2.40
#